data_AF-A0A3A6PQ85-F1
#
_entry.id   AF-A0A3A6PQ85-F1
#
_cell.length_a   1.000
_cell.length_b   1.000
_cell.length_c   1.000
_cell.angle_alpha   90.00
_cell.angle_beta   90.00
_cell.angle_gamma   90.00
#
_symmetry.space_group_name_H-M   'P 1'
#
loop_
_entity.id
_entity.type
_entity.pdbx_description
1 polymer ?
#
loop_
_entity_poly.entity_id
_entity_poly.type
_entity_poly.pdbx_seq_one_letter_code
_entity_poly.pdbx_strand_id
1 'polypeptide(L)'
;MKKTTALIAILLFLCSSLAAAHPGRTDSNGGHTCRTNCEKWGLEYGEYHYHNGGGKSKSSSSSSSSSSKAADTRSAAEIEADGYIWNGDYYLKQGSYYNALYYYFQTQDTGYSWKVNASNQSAAAKKVAEQAKAFYESDQLDKAKLYYELLGQDASYSKTYNVPANLGLIQERQAFLSAFANARWYYNQKNYVNAVLIADKKMKEGLAANKHAVQFMKDAALKLSQQAYSAYVEKDYANALKRYNVIANAEYAPADLKEGARKNALIAERQMKE
;
A
#
# COMPACT_ATOMS: atom_id res chain seq x y z
N MET A 1 30.65 26.76 32.87
CA MET A 1 30.34 25.35 33.22
C MET A 1 28.88 24.94 32.98
N LYS A 2 27.93 25.86 32.71
CA LYS A 2 26.50 25.52 32.49
C LYS A 2 26.13 25.12 31.04
N LYS A 3 26.97 25.45 30.05
CA LYS A 3 26.71 25.17 28.61
C LYS A 3 27.11 23.75 28.18
N THR A 4 28.06 23.13 28.88
CA THR A 4 28.51 21.75 28.61
C THR A 4 27.51 20.72 29.12
N THR A 5 26.78 21.01 30.20
CA THR A 5 25.75 20.13 30.76
C THR A 5 24.54 19.96 29.84
N ALA A 6 24.14 21.02 29.12
CA ALA A 6 23.05 20.97 28.15
C ALA A 6 23.38 20.12 26.91
N LEU A 7 24.64 20.13 26.48
CA LEU A 7 25.11 19.38 25.31
C LEU A 7 25.17 17.86 25.59
N ILE A 8 25.54 17.49 26.81
CA ILE A 8 25.54 16.07 27.25
C ILE A 8 24.11 15.55 27.40
N ALA A 9 23.16 16.36 27.87
CA ALA A 9 21.75 15.98 27.97
C ALA A 9 21.10 15.74 26.59
N ILE A 10 21.46 16.55 25.58
CA ILE A 10 20.98 16.38 24.20
C ILE A 10 21.58 15.13 23.55
N LEU A 11 22.85 14.82 23.82
CA LEU A 11 23.52 13.63 23.28
C LEU A 11 22.94 12.32 23.86
N LEU A 12 22.51 12.32 25.13
CA LEU A 12 21.85 11.17 25.76
C LEU A 12 20.44 10.91 25.22
N PHE A 13 19.73 11.94 24.74
CA PHE A 13 18.40 11.79 24.13
C PHE A 13 18.47 11.16 22.73
N LEU A 14 19.56 11.40 22.00
CA LEU A 14 19.79 10.90 20.64
C LEU A 14 20.23 9.42 20.59
N CYS A 15 20.57 8.82 21.74
CA CYS A 15 20.93 7.41 21.87
C CYS A 15 19.76 6.49 22.26
N SER A 16 18.51 6.93 22.07
CA SER A 16 17.34 6.04 22.16
C SER A 16 17.44 5.00 21.06
N SER A 17 18.01 3.84 21.39
CA SER A 17 18.21 2.72 20.49
C SER A 17 16.88 2.31 19.86
N LEU A 18 16.91 2.00 18.57
CA LEU A 18 15.89 1.17 17.93
C LEU A 18 15.90 -0.18 18.67
N ALA A 19 15.06 -0.29 19.70
CA ALA A 19 14.81 -1.56 20.35
C ALA A 19 14.15 -2.48 19.33
N ALA A 20 14.91 -3.41 18.77
CA ALA A 20 14.38 -4.54 18.03
C ALA A 20 13.62 -5.41 19.03
N ALA A 21 12.35 -5.05 19.27
CA ALA A 21 11.47 -5.83 20.13
C ALA A 21 11.28 -7.20 19.46
N HIS A 22 11.89 -8.22 20.07
CA HIS A 22 11.64 -9.60 19.71
C HIS A 22 10.12 -9.88 19.77
N PRO A 23 9.56 -10.77 18.94
CA PRO A 23 8.11 -11.02 18.83
C PRO A 23 7.43 -11.62 20.08
N GLY A 24 8.02 -11.47 21.27
CA GLY A 24 7.57 -12.12 22.49
C GLY A 24 7.95 -13.61 22.51
N ARG A 25 8.01 -14.20 23.69
CA ARG A 25 8.05 -15.67 23.84
C ARG A 25 6.61 -16.18 23.87
N THR A 26 6.37 -17.35 23.31
CA THR A 26 5.11 -18.09 23.45
C THR A 26 4.75 -18.25 24.93
N ASP A 27 3.49 -17.99 25.28
CA ASP A 27 2.96 -18.15 26.63
C ASP A 27 2.67 -19.63 26.97
N SER A 28 2.18 -19.87 28.18
CA SER A 28 1.87 -21.22 28.68
C SER A 28 0.77 -21.94 27.88
N ASN A 29 -0.03 -21.22 27.10
CA ASN A 29 -1.09 -21.78 26.26
C ASN A 29 -0.59 -22.12 24.85
N GLY A 30 0.69 -21.88 24.53
CA GLY A 30 1.25 -22.22 23.23
C GLY A 30 1.01 -21.17 22.14
N GLY A 31 0.59 -19.95 22.51
CA GLY A 31 0.47 -18.81 21.60
C GLY A 31 1.14 -17.54 22.11
N HIS A 32 0.96 -16.43 21.41
CA HIS A 32 1.44 -15.12 21.80
C HIS A 32 0.53 -14.02 21.24
N THR A 33 0.41 -12.90 21.94
CA THR A 33 -0.24 -11.71 21.39
C THR A 33 0.77 -10.91 20.59
N CYS A 34 0.46 -10.66 19.32
CA CYS A 34 1.30 -9.80 18.51
C CYS A 34 1.17 -8.35 18.97
N ARG A 35 2.31 -7.79 19.42
CA ARG A 35 2.41 -6.40 19.90
C ARG A 35 3.36 -5.56 19.06
N THR A 36 4.16 -6.18 18.19
CA THR A 36 5.17 -5.52 17.36
C THR A 36 5.30 -6.23 16.03
N ASN A 37 5.48 -5.47 14.95
CA ASN A 37 5.68 -5.99 13.58
C ASN A 37 4.61 -6.99 13.12
N CYS A 38 3.37 -6.86 13.57
CA CYS A 38 2.28 -7.81 13.30
C CYS A 38 1.96 -7.95 11.82
N GLU A 39 2.01 -6.82 11.12
CA GLU A 39 1.81 -6.73 9.67
C GLU A 39 2.82 -7.61 8.90
N LYS A 40 4.05 -7.76 9.41
CA LYS A 40 5.08 -8.64 8.80
C LYS A 40 4.66 -10.11 8.81
N TRP A 41 3.81 -10.49 9.76
CA TRP A 41 3.32 -11.85 9.97
C TRP A 41 1.86 -12.02 9.55
N GLY A 42 1.27 -11.02 8.89
CA GLY A 42 -0.15 -11.04 8.48
C GLY A 42 -1.13 -10.92 9.66
N LEU A 43 -0.68 -10.43 10.81
CA LEU A 43 -1.49 -10.28 12.02
C LEU A 43 -1.86 -8.82 12.26
N GLU A 44 -3.00 -8.57 12.88
CA GLU A 44 -3.37 -7.26 13.40
C GLU A 44 -2.69 -6.97 14.75
N TYR A 45 -2.52 -5.69 15.08
CA TYR A 45 -1.99 -5.29 16.39
C TYR A 45 -2.94 -5.74 17.50
N GLY A 46 -2.42 -6.54 18.44
CA GLY A 46 -3.20 -7.11 19.54
C GLY A 46 -3.84 -8.47 19.22
N GLU A 47 -3.64 -9.02 18.02
CA GLU A 47 -4.12 -10.35 17.65
C GLU A 47 -3.32 -11.45 18.36
N TYR A 48 -4.01 -12.49 18.85
CA TYR A 48 -3.39 -13.63 19.53
C TYR A 48 -3.16 -14.79 18.54
N HIS A 49 -1.91 -15.23 18.41
CA HIS A 49 -1.47 -16.25 17.45
C HIS A 49 -0.88 -17.48 18.14
N TYR A 50 -1.39 -18.67 17.80
CA TYR A 50 -0.88 -19.95 18.29
C TYR A 50 0.30 -20.45 17.45
N HIS A 51 1.32 -20.98 18.13
CA HIS A 51 2.55 -21.43 17.48
C HIS A 51 2.55 -22.90 17.02
N ASN A 52 1.47 -23.67 17.21
CA ASN A 52 1.45 -25.10 16.90
C ASN A 52 0.26 -25.52 16.03
N GLY A 53 0.56 -26.08 14.85
CA GLY A 53 -0.25 -27.16 14.31
C GLY A 53 -0.23 -28.34 15.30
N GLY A 54 -1.38 -28.63 15.92
CA GLY A 54 -1.69 -29.93 16.52
C GLY A 54 -0.61 -30.63 17.37
N GLY A 55 -0.16 -30.04 18.48
CA GLY A 55 0.68 -30.73 19.46
C GLY A 55 0.34 -30.29 20.87
N LYS A 56 -0.44 -31.11 21.60
CA LYS A 56 -0.83 -30.83 22.99
C LYS A 56 0.41 -30.64 23.88
N SER A 57 0.60 -29.44 24.41
CA SER A 57 1.54 -29.17 25.50
C SER A 57 1.07 -29.93 26.75
N LYS A 58 1.70 -31.08 27.06
CA LYS A 58 1.53 -31.76 28.35
C LYS A 58 2.48 -31.12 29.37
N SER A 59 1.95 -30.37 30.32
CA SER A 59 2.58 -30.21 31.63
C SER A 59 2.31 -31.48 32.46
N SER A 60 3.37 -32.07 33.00
CA SER A 60 3.39 -33.31 33.77
C SER A 60 2.69 -33.20 35.14
N SER A 61 1.79 -34.15 35.47
CA SER A 61 1.99 -35.14 36.56
C SER A 61 0.70 -35.96 36.82
N SER A 62 0.86 -37.30 36.83
CA SER A 62 0.03 -38.39 37.43
C SER A 62 -1.50 -38.40 37.19
N SER A 63 -2.21 -39.49 36.87
CA SER A 63 -1.96 -40.94 36.93
C SER A 63 -3.04 -41.66 36.09
N SER A 64 -2.62 -42.77 35.48
CA SER A 64 -3.41 -43.91 34.94
C SER A 64 -4.91 -43.76 34.62
N SER A 65 -5.23 -43.80 33.33
CA SER A 65 -6.23 -44.75 32.81
C SER A 65 -5.95 -45.03 31.33
N SER A 66 -5.54 -46.27 31.07
CA SER A 66 -5.22 -46.81 29.75
C SER A 66 -6.47 -46.92 28.87
N SER A 67 -6.68 -45.93 28.01
CA SER A 67 -7.32 -46.13 26.72
C SER A 67 -6.22 -46.17 25.67
N SER A 68 -6.03 -47.34 25.03
CA SER A 68 -5.14 -47.53 23.90
C SER A 68 -5.51 -46.55 22.77
N LYS A 69 -4.87 -45.37 22.76
CA LYS A 69 -4.89 -44.52 21.57
C LYS A 69 -4.12 -45.27 20.50
N ALA A 70 -4.83 -45.67 19.45
CA ALA A 70 -4.22 -46.16 18.23
C ALA A 70 -3.07 -45.21 17.85
N ALA A 71 -1.89 -45.77 17.61
CA ALA A 71 -0.76 -45.00 17.14
C ALA A 71 -1.16 -44.32 15.83
N ASP A 72 -1.03 -43.00 15.76
CA ASP A 72 -1.27 -42.24 14.53
C ASP A 72 -0.20 -42.66 13.51
N THR A 73 -0.62 -43.36 12.46
CA THR A 73 0.27 -43.90 11.42
C THR A 73 0.61 -42.89 10.33
N ARG A 74 0.12 -41.65 10.43
CA ARG A 74 0.30 -40.60 9.43
C ARG A 74 1.70 -39.99 9.50
N SER A 75 2.17 -39.48 8.36
CA SER A 75 3.48 -38.83 8.28
C SER A 75 3.47 -37.49 9.02
N ALA A 76 4.64 -37.00 9.44
CA ALA A 76 4.75 -35.67 10.05
C ALA A 76 4.26 -34.56 9.10
N ALA A 77 4.54 -34.68 7.79
CA ALA A 77 4.08 -33.75 6.76
C ALA A 77 2.56 -33.76 6.60
N GLU A 78 1.91 -34.92 6.76
CA GLU A 78 0.45 -35.00 6.73
C GLU A 78 -0.19 -34.34 7.96
N ILE A 79 0.40 -34.53 9.14
CA ILE A 79 -0.05 -33.89 10.39
C ILE A 79 0.11 -32.37 10.30
N GLU A 80 1.20 -31.89 9.71
CA GLU A 80 1.44 -30.47 9.46
C GLU A 80 0.40 -29.90 8.48
N ALA A 81 0.13 -30.60 7.38
CA ALA A 81 -0.88 -30.22 6.41
C ALA A 81 -2.27 -30.09 7.05
N ASP A 82 -2.66 -31.02 7.92
CA ASP A 82 -3.93 -30.96 8.65
C ASP A 82 -4.00 -29.72 9.56
N GLY A 83 -2.88 -29.33 10.17
CA GLY A 83 -2.78 -28.09 10.94
C GLY A 83 -3.00 -26.85 10.09
N TYR A 84 -2.38 -26.78 8.91
CA TYR A 84 -2.59 -25.69 7.97
C TYR A 84 -4.03 -25.63 7.44
N ILE A 85 -4.62 -26.78 7.09
CA ILE A 85 -6.02 -26.84 6.63
C ILE A 85 -6.97 -26.35 7.72
N TRP A 86 -6.77 -26.81 8.96
CA TRP A 86 -7.59 -26.38 10.10
C TRP A 86 -7.49 -24.87 10.33
N ASN A 87 -6.28 -24.30 10.29
CA ASN A 87 -6.08 -22.86 10.39
C ASN A 87 -6.77 -22.12 9.23
N GLY A 88 -6.60 -22.60 8.00
CA GLY A 88 -7.24 -22.03 6.82
C GLY A 88 -8.76 -21.95 6.96
N ASP A 89 -9.39 -23.06 7.33
CA ASP A 89 -10.84 -23.15 7.55
C ASP A 89 -11.31 -22.29 8.73
N TYR A 90 -10.49 -22.19 9.79
CA TYR A 90 -10.77 -21.33 10.93
C TYR A 90 -10.79 -19.86 10.51
N TYR A 91 -9.72 -19.36 9.88
CA TYR A 91 -9.64 -17.96 9.47
C TYR A 91 -10.67 -17.61 8.39
N LEU A 92 -11.00 -18.56 7.51
CA LEU A 92 -12.06 -18.38 6.52
C LEU A 92 -13.41 -18.10 7.20
N LYS A 93 -13.73 -18.84 8.27
CA LYS A 93 -14.95 -18.63 9.07
C LYS A 93 -14.93 -17.30 9.83
N GLN A 94 -13.77 -16.85 10.28
CA GLN A 94 -13.61 -15.55 10.95
C GLN A 94 -13.61 -14.35 9.98
N GLY A 95 -13.58 -14.60 8.66
CA GLY A 95 -13.48 -13.54 7.65
C GLY A 95 -12.07 -12.98 7.45
N SER A 96 -11.05 -13.60 8.03
CA SER A 96 -9.64 -13.26 7.76
C SER A 96 -9.15 -13.99 6.52
N TYR A 97 -9.56 -13.50 5.35
CA TYR A 97 -9.36 -14.20 4.08
C TYR A 97 -7.90 -14.28 3.64
N TYR A 98 -7.08 -13.29 3.98
CA TYR A 98 -5.64 -13.31 3.74
C TYR A 98 -4.99 -14.46 4.50
N ASN A 99 -5.24 -14.57 5.81
CA ASN A 99 -4.70 -15.64 6.64
C ASN A 99 -5.23 -17.00 6.18
N ALA A 100 -6.52 -17.10 5.85
CA ALA A 100 -7.10 -18.32 5.31
C ALA A 100 -6.35 -18.81 4.07
N LEU A 101 -6.17 -17.94 3.07
CA LEU A 101 -5.49 -18.27 1.83
C LEU A 101 -4.00 -18.58 2.05
N TYR A 102 -3.33 -17.82 2.92
CA TYR A 102 -1.95 -18.06 3.31
C TYR A 102 -1.76 -19.49 3.84
N TYR A 103 -2.58 -19.91 4.81
CA TYR A 103 -2.48 -21.26 5.35
C TYR A 103 -2.82 -22.33 4.32
N TYR A 104 -3.78 -22.10 3.43
CA TYR A 104 -4.03 -23.04 2.32
C TYR A 104 -2.82 -23.18 1.39
N PHE A 105 -2.07 -22.12 1.11
CA PHE A 105 -0.85 -22.23 0.29
C PHE A 105 0.30 -22.95 1.01
N GLN A 106 0.43 -22.80 2.33
CA GLN A 106 1.44 -23.56 3.10
C GLN A 106 1.28 -25.09 2.97
N THR A 107 0.07 -25.58 2.67
CA THR A 107 -0.15 -27.02 2.42
C THR A 107 0.55 -27.53 1.15
N GLN A 108 0.90 -26.65 0.20
CA GLN A 108 1.60 -27.04 -1.03
C GLN A 108 2.99 -27.60 -0.73
N ASP A 109 3.70 -27.01 0.23
CA ASP A 109 5.05 -27.43 0.63
C ASP A 109 5.06 -28.79 1.35
N THR A 110 3.91 -29.21 1.89
CA THR A 110 3.76 -30.51 2.55
C THR A 110 3.54 -31.67 1.57
N GLY A 111 3.18 -31.39 0.31
CA GLY A 111 2.75 -32.40 -0.66
C GLY A 111 1.31 -32.92 -0.48
N TYR A 112 0.56 -32.41 0.50
CA TYR A 112 -0.83 -32.80 0.79
C TYR A 112 -1.86 -31.73 0.40
N SER A 113 -1.54 -30.86 -0.55
CA SER A 113 -2.43 -29.78 -1.01
C SER A 113 -3.80 -30.27 -1.52
N TRP A 114 -3.87 -31.52 -2.02
CA TRP A 114 -5.13 -32.14 -2.44
C TRP A 114 -6.14 -32.34 -1.30
N LYS A 115 -5.71 -32.28 -0.03
CA LYS A 115 -6.60 -32.33 1.15
C LYS A 115 -7.31 -30.99 1.39
N VAL A 116 -6.85 -29.89 0.79
CA VAL A 116 -7.50 -28.58 0.88
C VAL A 116 -8.83 -28.61 0.13
N ASN A 117 -9.89 -28.10 0.75
CA ASN A 117 -11.14 -27.90 0.05
C ASN A 117 -11.00 -26.79 -1.00
N ALA A 118 -11.00 -27.17 -2.27
CA ALA A 118 -10.82 -26.25 -3.39
C ALA A 118 -11.85 -25.10 -3.42
N SER A 119 -13.07 -25.33 -2.95
CA SER A 119 -14.10 -24.30 -2.86
C SER A 119 -13.76 -23.25 -1.80
N ASN A 120 -13.31 -23.70 -0.62
CA ASN A 120 -12.86 -22.81 0.45
C ASN A 120 -11.67 -21.97 0.02
N GLN A 121 -10.67 -22.59 -0.60
CA GLN A 121 -9.48 -21.88 -1.09
C GLN A 121 -9.83 -20.86 -2.18
N SER A 122 -10.70 -21.24 -3.13
CA SER A 122 -11.17 -20.32 -4.18
C SER A 122 -11.97 -19.15 -3.61
N ALA A 123 -12.80 -19.40 -2.59
CA ALA A 123 -13.57 -18.37 -1.90
C ALA A 123 -12.65 -17.39 -1.16
N ALA A 124 -11.63 -17.89 -0.46
CA ALA A 124 -10.60 -17.07 0.18
C ALA A 124 -9.84 -16.22 -0.85
N ALA A 125 -9.38 -16.83 -1.95
CA ALA A 125 -8.67 -16.13 -3.03
C ALA A 125 -9.50 -14.99 -3.64
N LYS A 126 -10.79 -15.25 -3.90
CA LYS A 126 -11.71 -14.21 -4.40
C LYS A 126 -11.80 -13.03 -3.44
N LYS A 127 -11.95 -13.31 -2.14
CA LYS A 127 -12.06 -12.27 -1.12
C LYS A 127 -10.77 -11.49 -0.92
N VAL A 128 -9.62 -12.16 -0.99
CA VAL A 128 -8.30 -11.50 -0.99
C VAL A 128 -8.17 -10.55 -2.19
N ALA A 129 -8.60 -10.95 -3.38
CA ALA A 129 -8.59 -10.08 -4.55
C ALA A 129 -9.51 -8.86 -4.40
N GLU A 130 -10.71 -9.05 -3.86
CA GLU A 130 -11.65 -7.97 -3.55
C GLU A 130 -11.03 -6.96 -2.54
N GLN A 131 -10.38 -7.47 -1.48
CA GLN A 131 -9.70 -6.65 -0.49
C GLN A 131 -8.47 -5.93 -1.07
N ALA A 132 -7.66 -6.59 -1.90
CA ALA A 132 -6.52 -5.99 -2.58
C ALA A 132 -6.92 -4.78 -3.43
N LYS A 133 -8.03 -4.92 -4.18
CA LYS A 133 -8.61 -3.83 -4.97
C LYS A 133 -9.09 -2.68 -4.08
N ALA A 134 -9.79 -2.97 -2.99
CA ALA A 134 -10.24 -1.93 -2.05
C ALA A 134 -9.07 -1.18 -1.40
N PHE A 135 -7.97 -1.85 -1.08
CA PHE A 135 -6.76 -1.21 -0.58
C PHE A 135 -6.12 -0.30 -1.64
N TYR A 136 -6.11 -0.71 -2.91
CA TYR A 136 -5.63 0.16 -4.00
C TYR A 136 -6.49 1.42 -4.17
N GLU A 137 -7.83 1.27 -4.15
CA GLU A 137 -8.76 2.38 -4.30
C GLU A 137 -8.72 3.37 -3.13
N SER A 138 -8.31 2.91 -1.95
CA SER A 138 -8.12 3.73 -0.75
C SER A 138 -6.68 4.24 -0.56
N ASP A 139 -5.83 4.13 -1.58
CA ASP A 139 -4.41 4.49 -1.56
C ASP A 139 -3.57 3.77 -0.47
N GLN A 140 -4.06 2.65 0.08
CA GLN A 140 -3.30 1.74 0.95
C GLN A 140 -2.43 0.78 0.13
N LEU A 141 -1.50 1.36 -0.65
CA LEU A 141 -0.76 0.65 -1.71
C LEU A 141 0.08 -0.52 -1.21
N ASP A 142 0.70 -0.41 -0.04
CA ASP A 142 1.52 -1.48 0.53
C ASP A 142 0.68 -2.70 0.90
N LYS A 143 -0.55 -2.48 1.41
CA LYS A 143 -1.50 -3.57 1.68
C LYS A 143 -2.03 -4.19 0.40
N ALA A 144 -2.38 -3.36 -0.58
CA ALA A 144 -2.81 -3.85 -1.90
C ALA A 144 -1.75 -4.74 -2.52
N LYS A 145 -0.48 -4.32 -2.48
CA LYS A 145 0.67 -5.07 -2.96
C LYS A 145 0.80 -6.42 -2.24
N LEU A 146 0.81 -6.41 -0.90
CA LEU A 146 0.89 -7.63 -0.09
C LEU A 146 -0.18 -8.67 -0.48
N TYR A 147 -1.42 -8.23 -0.67
CA TYR A 147 -2.53 -9.12 -1.00
C TYR A 147 -2.43 -9.68 -2.44
N TYR A 148 -2.01 -8.86 -3.40
CA TYR A 148 -1.75 -9.34 -4.77
C TYR A 148 -0.54 -10.27 -4.84
N GLU A 149 0.51 -10.03 -4.04
CA GLU A 149 1.66 -10.93 -3.96
C GLU A 149 1.28 -12.30 -3.39
N LEU A 150 0.40 -12.35 -2.39
CA LEU A 150 -0.15 -13.62 -1.90
C LEU A 150 -0.86 -14.38 -3.04
N LEU A 151 -1.77 -13.72 -3.78
CA LEU A 151 -2.44 -14.33 -4.93
C LEU A 151 -1.46 -14.77 -6.03
N GLY A 152 -0.32 -14.08 -6.14
CA GLY A 152 0.74 -14.37 -7.10
C GLY A 152 1.52 -15.66 -6.83
N GLN A 153 1.41 -16.25 -5.64
CA GLN A 153 2.08 -17.50 -5.29
C GLN A 153 1.53 -18.70 -6.07
N ASP A 154 0.27 -18.62 -6.53
CA ASP A 154 -0.36 -19.63 -7.37
C ASP A 154 -0.54 -19.12 -8.80
N ALA A 155 -0.08 -19.88 -9.78
CA ALA A 155 -0.13 -19.47 -11.19
C ALA A 155 -1.56 -19.30 -11.73
N SER A 156 -2.52 -20.10 -11.24
CA SER A 156 -3.92 -20.03 -11.66
C SER A 156 -4.59 -18.77 -11.12
N TYR A 157 -4.39 -18.45 -9.83
CA TYR A 157 -4.91 -17.23 -9.24
C TYR A 157 -4.19 -15.98 -9.77
N SER A 158 -2.88 -16.03 -9.96
CA SER A 158 -2.10 -14.95 -10.58
C SER A 158 -2.67 -14.54 -11.95
N LYS A 159 -3.01 -15.53 -12.78
CA LYS A 159 -3.65 -15.32 -14.08
C LYS A 159 -5.10 -14.82 -13.95
N THR A 160 -5.90 -15.48 -13.12
CA THR A 160 -7.33 -15.16 -12.91
C THR A 160 -7.54 -13.72 -12.44
N TYR A 161 -6.69 -13.25 -11.53
CA TYR A 161 -6.79 -11.92 -10.93
C TYR A 161 -5.82 -10.89 -11.52
N ASN A 162 -5.15 -11.22 -12.62
CA ASN A 162 -4.23 -10.34 -13.34
C ASN A 162 -3.19 -9.68 -12.43
N VAL A 163 -2.59 -10.47 -11.53
CA VAL A 163 -1.68 -10.00 -10.47
C VAL A 163 -0.54 -9.13 -11.02
N PRO A 164 0.19 -9.53 -12.10
CA PRO A 164 1.29 -8.71 -12.61
C PRO A 164 0.85 -7.31 -13.05
N ALA A 165 -0.31 -7.18 -13.71
CA ALA A 165 -0.81 -5.88 -14.12
C ALA A 165 -1.20 -5.01 -12.93
N ASN A 166 -1.85 -5.60 -11.92
CA ASN A 166 -2.24 -4.88 -10.70
C ASN A 166 -1.02 -4.40 -9.89
N LEU A 167 0.03 -5.22 -9.79
CA LEU A 167 1.31 -4.80 -9.19
C LEU A 167 1.96 -3.65 -9.98
N GLY A 168 1.88 -3.69 -11.31
CA GLY A 168 2.32 -2.57 -12.16
C GLY A 168 1.54 -1.28 -11.89
N LEU A 169 0.21 -1.36 -11.74
CA LEU A 169 -0.63 -0.20 -11.38
C LEU A 169 -0.29 0.37 -10.00
N ILE A 170 0.01 -0.50 -9.03
CA ILE A 170 0.46 -0.08 -7.69
C ILE A 170 1.78 0.67 -7.78
N GLN A 171 2.76 0.11 -8.51
CA GLN A 171 4.07 0.74 -8.69
C GLN A 171 3.96 2.09 -9.40
N GLU A 172 3.15 2.17 -10.46
CA GLU A 172 2.87 3.42 -11.19
C GLU A 172 2.29 4.48 -10.24
N ARG A 173 1.30 4.09 -9.42
CA ARG A 173 0.67 4.99 -8.45
C ARG A 173 1.64 5.44 -7.36
N GLN A 174 2.47 4.55 -6.82
CA GLN A 174 3.44 4.88 -5.77
C GLN A 174 4.55 5.82 -6.25
N ALA A 175 5.01 5.64 -7.50
CA ALA A 175 5.95 6.54 -8.15
C ALA A 175 5.36 7.96 -8.31
N PHE A 176 4.09 8.06 -8.70
CA PHE A 176 3.39 9.35 -8.73
C PHE A 176 3.26 9.94 -7.31
N LEU A 177 2.79 9.15 -6.34
CA LEU A 177 2.48 9.67 -5.02
C LEU A 177 3.69 10.27 -4.30
N SER A 178 4.85 9.63 -4.45
CA SER A 178 6.12 10.08 -3.89
C SER A 178 6.66 11.32 -4.61
N ALA A 179 6.70 11.31 -5.95
CA ALA A 179 7.29 12.41 -6.72
C ALA A 179 6.43 13.69 -6.73
N PHE A 180 5.10 13.58 -6.68
CA PHE A 180 4.17 14.71 -6.81
C PHE A 180 3.68 15.30 -5.48
N ALA A 181 4.23 14.86 -4.34
CA ALA A 181 3.80 15.34 -3.02
C ALA A 181 3.76 16.89 -2.93
N ASN A 182 4.81 17.57 -3.39
CA ASN A 182 4.88 19.03 -3.39
C ASN A 182 3.90 19.67 -4.38
N ALA A 183 3.78 19.14 -5.60
CA ALA A 183 2.85 19.66 -6.60
C ALA A 183 1.40 19.58 -6.10
N ARG A 184 1.02 18.44 -5.51
CA ARG A 184 -0.30 18.26 -4.87
C ARG A 184 -0.52 19.22 -3.71
N TRP A 185 0.49 19.44 -2.87
CA TRP A 185 0.38 20.39 -1.78
C TRP A 185 0.03 21.79 -2.31
N TYR A 186 0.75 22.30 -3.31
CA TYR A 186 0.45 23.59 -3.93
C TYR A 186 -0.93 23.62 -4.61
N TYR A 187 -1.33 22.53 -5.25
CA TYR A 187 -2.67 22.40 -5.83
C TYR A 187 -3.76 22.57 -4.77
N ASN A 188 -3.62 21.92 -3.62
CA ASN A 188 -4.58 22.04 -2.51
C ASN A 188 -4.63 23.44 -1.90
N GLN A 189 -3.51 24.17 -1.94
CA GLN A 189 -3.46 25.60 -1.56
C GLN A 189 -4.00 26.53 -2.66
N LYS A 190 -4.58 26.01 -3.74
CA LYS A 190 -5.03 26.75 -4.93
C LYS A 190 -3.92 27.55 -5.62
N ASN A 191 -2.66 27.23 -5.34
CA ASN A 191 -1.50 27.80 -6.02
C ASN A 191 -1.18 26.95 -7.25
N TYR A 192 -2.02 27.09 -8.28
CA TYR A 192 -1.92 26.27 -9.49
C TYR A 192 -0.69 26.61 -10.34
N VAL A 193 -0.11 27.81 -10.18
CA VAL A 193 1.18 28.17 -10.81
C VAL A 193 2.27 27.20 -10.36
N ASN A 194 2.48 27.07 -9.05
CA ASN A 194 3.49 26.16 -8.52
C ASN A 194 3.13 24.69 -8.74
N ALA A 195 1.83 24.34 -8.72
CA ALA A 195 1.39 22.99 -9.04
C ALA A 195 1.80 22.58 -10.46
N VAL A 196 1.55 23.43 -11.47
CA VAL A 196 1.91 23.17 -12.88
C VAL A 196 3.43 23.14 -13.06
N LEU A 197 4.17 24.12 -12.52
CA LEU A 197 5.63 24.17 -12.70
C LEU A 197 6.33 22.96 -12.09
N ILE A 198 5.93 22.53 -10.88
CA ILE A 198 6.53 21.37 -10.23
C ILE A 198 6.11 20.09 -10.94
N ALA A 199 4.83 19.96 -11.33
CA ALA A 199 4.37 18.81 -12.10
C ALA A 199 5.14 18.66 -13.41
N ASP A 200 5.34 19.75 -14.16
CA ASP A 200 6.05 19.74 -15.44
C ASP A 200 7.48 19.27 -15.26
N LYS A 201 8.16 19.80 -14.23
CA LYS A 201 9.50 19.34 -13.84
C LYS A 201 9.52 17.84 -13.52
N LYS A 202 8.57 17.33 -12.74
CA LYS A 202 8.51 15.91 -12.38
C LYS A 202 8.21 15.00 -13.56
N MET A 203 7.41 15.46 -14.52
CA MET A 203 7.17 14.73 -15.76
C MET A 203 8.44 14.67 -16.63
N LYS A 204 9.21 15.76 -16.71
CA LYS A 204 10.54 15.80 -17.38
C LYS A 204 11.55 14.82 -16.77
N GLU A 205 11.47 14.61 -15.46
CA GLU A 205 12.33 13.67 -14.71
C GLU A 205 11.95 12.19 -14.91
N GLY A 206 11.02 11.87 -15.81
CA GLY A 206 10.70 10.49 -16.21
C GLY A 206 9.26 10.03 -15.92
N LEU A 207 8.38 10.92 -15.44
CA LEU A 207 6.98 10.60 -15.15
C LEU A 207 6.00 11.04 -16.24
N ALA A 208 6.50 11.41 -17.42
CA ALA A 208 5.67 11.85 -18.55
C ALA A 208 4.62 10.82 -19.00
N ALA A 209 4.95 9.53 -18.93
CA ALA A 209 4.04 8.43 -19.30
C ALA A 209 3.15 7.94 -18.14
N ASN A 210 3.39 8.41 -16.91
CA ASN A 210 2.62 8.00 -15.74
C ASN A 210 1.20 8.58 -15.82
N LYS A 211 0.16 7.74 -15.79
CA LYS A 211 -1.22 8.18 -16.04
C LYS A 211 -1.73 9.14 -14.97
N HIS A 212 -1.31 8.95 -13.72
CA HIS A 212 -1.66 9.85 -12.62
C HIS A 212 -0.97 11.20 -12.75
N ALA A 213 0.28 11.24 -13.21
CA ALA A 213 1.00 12.49 -13.48
C ALA A 213 0.34 13.28 -14.62
N VAL A 214 0.00 12.61 -15.72
CA VAL A 214 -0.69 13.20 -16.87
C VAL A 214 -2.05 13.79 -16.45
N GLN A 215 -2.84 13.02 -15.70
CA GLN A 215 -4.14 13.49 -15.21
C GLN A 215 -3.99 14.69 -14.25
N PHE A 216 -3.04 14.62 -13.31
CA PHE A 216 -2.77 15.74 -12.39
C PHE A 216 -2.36 17.01 -13.15
N MET A 217 -1.48 16.89 -14.15
CA MET A 217 -1.05 18.02 -14.98
C MET A 217 -2.24 18.65 -15.72
N LYS A 218 -3.11 17.84 -16.31
CA LYS A 218 -4.34 18.30 -16.96
C LYS A 218 -5.22 19.10 -16.00
N ASP A 219 -5.47 18.57 -14.81
CA ASP A 219 -6.33 19.22 -13.82
C ASP A 219 -5.71 20.51 -13.28
N ALA A 220 -4.40 20.52 -13.03
CA ALA A 220 -3.66 21.70 -12.57
C ALA A 220 -3.63 22.81 -13.64
N ALA A 221 -3.35 22.47 -14.89
CA ALA A 221 -3.34 23.42 -16.00
C ALA A 221 -4.74 24.01 -16.27
N LEU A 222 -5.79 23.19 -16.19
CA LEU A 222 -7.17 23.65 -16.33
C LEU A 222 -7.54 24.66 -15.23
N LYS A 223 -7.23 24.33 -13.97
CA LYS A 223 -7.49 25.24 -12.84
C LYS A 223 -6.67 26.54 -12.93
N LEU A 224 -5.43 26.45 -13.40
CA LEU A 224 -4.61 27.62 -13.67
C LEU A 224 -5.19 28.50 -14.78
N SER A 225 -5.72 27.89 -15.85
CA SER A 225 -6.37 28.61 -16.95
C SER A 225 -7.61 29.37 -16.46
N GLN A 226 -8.42 28.73 -15.60
CA GLN A 226 -9.57 29.37 -14.96
C GLN A 226 -9.17 30.58 -14.09
N GLN A 227 -8.08 30.47 -13.31
CA GLN A 227 -7.54 31.61 -12.56
C GLN A 227 -6.94 32.71 -13.45
N ALA A 228 -6.35 32.34 -14.59
CA ALA A 228 -5.84 33.31 -15.56
C ALA A 228 -6.98 34.12 -16.19
N TYR A 229 -8.07 33.45 -16.57
CA TYR A 229 -9.27 34.09 -17.11
C TYR A 229 -9.96 34.98 -16.07
N SER A 230 -10.08 34.53 -14.82
CA SER A 230 -10.68 35.34 -13.75
C SER A 230 -9.93 36.66 -13.54
N ALA A 231 -8.59 36.61 -13.45
CA ALA A 231 -7.79 37.82 -13.34
C ALA A 231 -7.89 38.74 -14.56
N TYR A 232 -8.02 38.17 -15.76
CA TYR A 232 -8.26 38.95 -16.96
C TYR A 232 -9.58 39.73 -16.88
N VAL A 233 -10.67 39.08 -16.46
CA VAL A 233 -11.98 39.73 -16.26
C VAL A 233 -11.92 40.83 -15.20
N GLU A 234 -11.12 40.62 -14.14
CA GLU A 234 -10.84 41.61 -13.09
C GLU A 234 -9.89 42.73 -13.54
N LYS A 235 -9.45 42.74 -14.81
CA LYS A 235 -8.47 43.67 -15.38
C LYS A 235 -7.08 43.60 -14.73
N ASP A 236 -6.80 42.54 -13.98
CA ASP A 236 -5.47 42.20 -13.49
C ASP A 236 -4.68 41.45 -14.58
N TYR A 237 -4.38 42.18 -15.64
CA TYR A 237 -3.75 41.63 -16.84
C TYR A 237 -2.33 41.11 -16.58
N ALA A 238 -1.62 41.69 -15.61
CA ALA A 238 -0.28 41.23 -15.23
C ALA A 238 -0.32 39.81 -14.65
N ASN A 239 -1.25 39.53 -13.71
CA ASN A 239 -1.39 38.17 -13.19
C ASN A 239 -2.02 37.22 -14.20
N ALA A 240 -2.95 37.68 -15.04
CA ALA A 240 -3.49 36.88 -16.14
C ALA A 240 -2.35 36.41 -17.09
N LEU A 241 -1.52 37.35 -17.57
CA LEU A 241 -0.39 37.09 -18.44
C LEU A 241 0.60 36.11 -17.81
N LYS A 242 0.96 36.31 -16.54
CA LYS A 242 1.84 35.39 -15.80
C LYS A 242 1.31 33.96 -15.82
N ARG A 243 0.02 33.76 -15.53
CA ARG A 243 -0.60 32.43 -15.47
C ARG A 243 -0.70 31.79 -16.86
N TYR A 244 -1.09 32.55 -17.88
CA TYR A 244 -1.09 32.05 -19.26
C TYR A 244 0.30 31.62 -19.73
N ASN A 245 1.34 32.40 -19.43
CA ASN A 245 2.71 32.06 -19.78
C ASN A 245 3.21 30.77 -19.10
N VAL A 246 2.78 30.50 -17.86
CA VAL A 246 3.10 29.23 -17.19
C VAL A 246 2.51 28.04 -17.94
N ILE A 247 1.25 28.12 -18.37
CA ILE A 247 0.60 27.04 -19.12
C ILE A 247 1.24 26.89 -20.50
N ALA A 248 1.43 27.99 -21.24
CA ALA A 248 1.97 27.99 -22.59
C ALA A 248 3.37 27.34 -22.70
N ASN A 249 4.17 27.48 -21.65
CA ASN A 249 5.56 27.03 -21.59
C ASN A 249 5.76 25.70 -20.84
N ALA A 250 4.74 25.20 -20.13
CA ALA A 250 4.78 23.86 -19.56
C ALA A 250 4.82 22.84 -20.71
N GLU A 251 5.84 21.98 -20.73
CA GLU A 251 6.06 21.02 -21.81
C GLU A 251 4.91 20.00 -21.88
N TYR A 252 4.54 19.47 -20.72
CA TYR A 252 3.55 18.40 -20.57
C TYR A 252 2.12 18.88 -20.28
N ALA A 253 1.88 20.19 -20.30
CA ALA A 253 0.51 20.70 -20.27
C ALA A 253 -0.27 20.27 -21.55
N PRO A 254 -1.60 20.06 -21.45
CA PRO A 254 -2.42 19.69 -22.60
C PRO A 254 -2.27 20.67 -23.78
N ALA A 255 -2.17 20.14 -25.00
CA ALA A 255 -1.85 20.94 -26.20
C ALA A 255 -2.88 22.04 -26.48
N ASP A 256 -4.16 21.72 -26.31
CA ASP A 256 -5.30 22.64 -26.42
C ASP A 256 -5.20 23.79 -25.40
N LEU A 257 -4.87 23.48 -24.15
CA LEU A 257 -4.67 24.49 -23.11
C LEU A 257 -3.45 25.36 -23.39
N LYS A 258 -2.36 24.80 -23.93
CA LYS A 258 -1.16 25.56 -24.31
C LYS A 258 -1.46 26.54 -25.44
N GLU A 259 -2.18 26.10 -26.47
CA GLU A 259 -2.56 26.97 -27.58
C GLU A 259 -3.48 28.10 -27.13
N GLY A 260 -4.52 27.79 -26.34
CA GLY A 260 -5.41 28.79 -25.77
C GLY A 260 -4.67 29.79 -24.88
N ALA A 261 -3.75 29.31 -24.03
CA ALA A 261 -2.95 30.17 -23.17
C ALA A 261 -2.02 31.11 -23.96
N ARG A 262 -1.40 30.66 -25.05
CA ARG A 262 -0.58 31.54 -25.92
C ARG A 262 -1.40 32.67 -26.54
N LYS A 263 -2.59 32.35 -27.07
CA LYS A 263 -3.49 33.35 -27.64
C LYS A 263 -3.92 34.37 -26.57
N ASN A 264 -4.33 33.89 -25.39
CA ASN A 264 -4.80 34.76 -24.33
C ASN A 264 -3.68 35.58 -23.67
N ALA A 265 -2.43 35.08 -23.65
CA ALA A 265 -1.27 35.84 -23.22
C ALA A 265 -1.07 37.09 -24.11
N LEU A 266 -1.14 36.95 -25.44
CA LEU A 266 -1.03 38.08 -26.36
C LEU A 266 -2.14 39.12 -26.17
N ILE A 267 -3.36 38.66 -25.87
CA ILE A 267 -4.50 39.54 -25.59
C ILE A 267 -4.27 40.32 -24.29
N ALA A 268 -3.86 39.63 -23.21
CA ALA A 268 -3.55 40.26 -21.94
C ALA A 268 -2.40 41.27 -22.05
N GLU A 269 -1.34 40.94 -22.80
CA GLU A 269 -0.21 41.85 -23.01
C GLU A 269 -0.62 43.13 -23.75
N ARG A 270 -1.52 43.03 -24.73
CA ARG A 270 -2.06 44.21 -25.43
C ARG A 270 -2.84 45.11 -24.48
N GLN A 271 -3.72 44.53 -23.67
CA GLN A 271 -4.53 45.27 -22.71
C GLN A 271 -3.71 45.96 -21.60
N MET A 272 -2.48 45.51 -21.34
CA MET A 272 -1.55 46.20 -20.43
C MET A 272 -0.94 47.47 -21.02
N LYS A 273 -0.98 47.64 -22.35
CA LYS A 273 -0.37 48.77 -23.08
C LYS A 273 -1.40 49.85 -23.45
N GLU A 274 -2.69 49.56 -23.27
CA GLU A 274 -3.83 50.46 -23.47
C GLU A 274 -4.17 51.18 -22.15
#